data_AF-A0A220MM87-F1
#
_entry.id   AF-A0A220MM87-F1
#
_cell.length_a   1.000
_cell.length_b   1.000
_cell.length_c   1.000
_cell.angle_alpha   90.00
_cell.angle_beta   90.00
_cell.angle_gamma   90.00
#
_symmetry.space_group_name_H-M   'P 1'
#
loop_
_entity.id
_entity.type
_entity.pdbx_description
1 polymer ?
#
loop_
_entity_poly.entity_id
_entity_poly.type
_entity_poly.pdbx_seq_one_letter_code
_entity_poly.pdbx_strand_id
1 'polypeptide(L)'
;MFSVERKRLVLIAISVALATAAVGIAGGIGFVGLMAPHMARKLIGSGYSRLLPASAILGGLFVLVADLVARTLFVPLDVPVGVFTAAVGAPFFIMMLYCSRQG
;
A
#
# COMPACT_ATOMS: atom_id res chain seq x y z
N MET A 1 7.04 -12.19 -28.67
CA MET A 1 7.61 -12.45 -27.33
C MET A 1 8.30 -11.21 -26.73
N PHE A 2 9.23 -10.55 -27.45
CA PHE A 2 10.02 -9.40 -26.94
C PHE A 2 9.24 -8.17 -26.43
N SER A 3 8.02 -7.91 -26.94
CA SER A 3 7.24 -6.73 -26.54
C SER A 3 6.71 -6.82 -25.10
N VAL A 4 6.35 -8.03 -24.63
CA VAL A 4 5.85 -8.25 -23.26
C VAL A 4 7.00 -8.15 -22.27
N GLU A 5 8.16 -8.73 -22.59
CA GLU A 5 9.40 -8.64 -21.81
C GLU A 5 9.81 -7.17 -21.58
N ARG A 6 9.81 -6.37 -22.66
CA ARG A 6 10.15 -4.95 -22.60
C ARG A 6 9.17 -4.17 -21.73
N LYS A 7 7.86 -4.39 -21.89
CA LYS A 7 6.83 -3.74 -21.05
C LYS A 7 7.00 -4.12 -19.58
N ARG A 8 7.28 -5.40 -19.29
CA ARG A 8 7.51 -5.89 -17.93
C ARG A 8 8.73 -5.21 -17.30
N LEU A 9 9.86 -5.12 -18.02
CA LEU A 9 11.05 -4.43 -17.54
C LEU A 9 10.80 -2.94 -17.26
N VAL A 10 10.11 -2.25 -18.16
CA VAL A 10 9.76 -0.83 -17.96
C VAL A 10 8.86 -0.64 -16.73
N LEU A 11 7.83 -1.47 -16.57
CA LEU A 11 6.93 -1.38 -15.42
C LEU A 11 7.63 -1.70 -14.09
N ILE A 12 8.52 -2.69 -14.07
CA ILE A 12 9.33 -3.01 -12.90
C ILE A 12 10.25 -1.84 -12.57
N ALA A 13 10.97 -1.29 -13.56
CA ALA A 13 11.87 -0.15 -13.35
C ALA A 13 11.13 1.06 -12.78
N ILE A 14 9.96 1.40 -13.32
CA ILE A 14 9.12 2.49 -12.80
C ILE A 14 8.66 2.20 -11.38
N SER A 15 8.18 0.97 -11.11
CA SER A 15 7.68 0.59 -9.79
C SER A 15 8.77 0.65 -8.73
N VAL A 16 9.98 0.16 -9.05
CA VAL A 16 11.14 0.21 -8.16
C VAL A 16 11.59 1.65 -7.93
N ALA A 17 11.67 2.47 -8.98
CA ALA A 17 12.04 3.88 -8.84
C ALA A 17 11.07 4.64 -7.92
N LEU A 18 9.76 4.45 -8.10
CA LEU A 18 8.73 5.06 -7.24
C LEU A 18 8.82 4.57 -5.80
N ALA A 19 8.92 3.25 -5.61
CA ALA A 19 8.96 2.65 -4.27
C ALA A 19 10.22 3.08 -3.50
N THR A 20 11.39 3.06 -4.14
CA THR A 20 12.65 3.48 -3.52
C THR A 20 12.65 4.98 -3.20
N ALA A 21 12.12 5.83 -4.09
CA ALA A 21 12.00 7.26 -3.82
C ALA A 21 11.10 7.53 -2.59
N ALA A 22 9.97 6.83 -2.47
CA ALA A 22 9.07 6.97 -1.32
C ALA A 22 9.71 6.46 -0.01
N VAL A 23 10.31 5.27 -0.02
CA VAL A 23 10.95 4.66 1.16
C VAL A 23 12.19 5.43 1.60
N GLY A 24 12.94 6.01 0.67
CA GLY A 24 14.11 6.83 0.99
C GLY A 24 13.78 8.09 1.81
N ILE A 25 12.56 8.62 1.68
CA ILE A 25 12.10 9.81 2.41
C ILE A 25 11.31 9.41 3.66
N ALA A 26 10.36 8.48 3.54
CA ALA A 26 9.42 8.14 4.59
C ALA A 26 9.89 7.00 5.52
N GLY A 27 10.97 6.32 5.16
CA GLY A 27 11.41 5.08 5.82
C GLY A 27 10.59 3.86 5.38
N GLY A 28 10.84 2.72 6.03
CA GLY A 28 10.17 1.45 5.69
C GLY A 28 8.70 1.43 6.08
N ILE A 29 7.81 1.43 5.09
CA ILE A 29 6.35 1.30 5.26
C ILE A 29 5.88 -0.03 4.67
N GLY A 30 5.24 -0.87 5.49
CA GLY A 30 4.73 -2.18 5.08
C GLY A 30 3.23 -2.18 4.80
N PHE A 31 2.73 -3.25 4.17
CA PHE A 31 1.31 -3.57 3.95
C PHE A 31 0.49 -2.64 3.05
N VAL A 32 0.84 -1.35 2.93
CA VAL A 32 0.08 -0.37 2.12
C VAL A 32 -0.06 -0.81 0.67
N GLY A 33 1.04 -1.29 0.07
CA GLY A 33 1.05 -1.76 -1.33
C GLY A 33 0.18 -2.99 -1.58
N LEU A 34 -0.19 -3.74 -0.54
CA LEU A 34 -1.10 -4.89 -0.63
C LEU A 34 -2.54 -4.47 -0.35
N MET A 35 -2.76 -3.63 0.67
CA MET A 35 -4.10 -3.20 1.08
C MET A 35 -4.74 -2.23 0.10
N ALA A 36 -4.00 -1.20 -0.32
CA ALA A 36 -4.52 -0.12 -1.15
C ALA A 36 -5.16 -0.62 -2.47
N PRO A 37 -4.52 -1.47 -3.30
CA PRO A 37 -5.15 -1.98 -4.50
C PRO A 37 -6.29 -2.97 -4.21
N HIS A 38 -6.27 -3.67 -3.08
CA HIS A 38 -7.36 -4.57 -2.71
C HIS A 38 -8.62 -3.79 -2.31
N MET A 39 -8.46 -2.76 -1.48
CA MET A 39 -9.53 -1.84 -1.11
C MET A 39 -10.09 -1.11 -2.35
N ALA A 40 -9.21 -0.61 -3.21
CA ALA A 40 -9.60 0.07 -4.45
C ALA A 40 -10.41 -0.87 -5.36
N ARG A 41 -10.00 -2.13 -5.49
CA ARG A 41 -10.70 -3.14 -6.30
C ARG A 41 -12.09 -3.44 -5.77
N LYS A 42 -12.25 -3.52 -4.44
CA LYS A 42 -13.56 -3.74 -3.81
C LYS A 42 -14.50 -2.53 -4.00
N LEU A 43 -13.95 -1.32 -4.07
CA LEU A 43 -14.74 -0.09 -4.16
C LEU A 43 -15.14 0.28 -5.61
N ILE A 44 -14.24 0.11 -6.59
CA ILE A 44 -14.40 0.67 -7.95
C ILE A 44 -14.39 -0.44 -9.04
N GLY A 45 -14.11 -1.69 -8.67
CA GLY A 45 -14.06 -2.82 -9.60
C GLY A 45 -12.67 -3.07 -10.20
N SER A 46 -12.62 -3.89 -11.27
CA SER A 46 -11.38 -4.48 -11.81
C SER A 46 -10.68 -3.66 -12.91
N GLY A 47 -11.22 -2.51 -13.31
CA GLY A 47 -10.68 -1.70 -14.42
C GLY A 47 -9.33 -1.04 -14.08
N TYR A 48 -8.24 -1.45 -14.74
CA TYR A 48 -6.86 -1.03 -14.44
C TYR A 48 -6.65 0.49 -14.45
N SER A 49 -7.27 1.20 -15.41
CA SER A 49 -7.16 2.65 -15.53
C SER A 49 -7.78 3.42 -14.36
N ARG A 50 -8.81 2.88 -13.71
CA ARG A 50 -9.44 3.48 -12.50
C ARG A 50 -8.82 2.95 -11.22
N LEU A 51 -8.33 1.71 -11.23
CA LEU A 51 -7.75 1.04 -10.08
C LEU A 51 -6.42 1.70 -9.66
N LEU A 52 -5.57 2.06 -10.62
CA LEU A 52 -4.30 2.75 -10.34
C LEU A 52 -4.49 4.05 -9.54
N PRO A 53 -5.21 5.08 -10.02
CA PRO A 53 -5.37 6.33 -9.28
C PRO A 53 -6.13 6.12 -7.96
N ALA A 54 -7.12 5.24 -7.92
CA ALA A 54 -7.84 4.93 -6.70
C ALA A 54 -6.97 4.29 -5.63
N SER A 55 -6.10 3.34 -6.02
CA SER A 55 -5.16 2.71 -5.10
C SER A 55 -4.12 3.70 -4.58
N ALA A 56 -3.67 4.63 -5.42
CA ALA A 56 -2.76 5.69 -4.98
C ALA A 56 -3.42 6.61 -3.94
N ILE A 57 -4.67 7.03 -4.18
CA ILE A 57 -5.42 7.89 -3.25
C ILE A 57 -5.70 7.16 -1.93
N LEU A 58 -6.23 5.92 -1.99
CA LEU A 58 -6.54 5.15 -0.78
C LEU A 58 -5.30 4.81 0.03
N GLY A 59 -4.20 4.45 -0.63
CA GLY A 59 -2.92 4.18 0.02
C GLY A 59 -2.34 5.45 0.68
N GLY A 60 -2.36 6.58 -0.03
CA GLY A 60 -1.91 7.87 0.50
C GLY A 60 -2.74 8.31 1.71
N LEU A 61 -4.08 8.22 1.62
CA LEU A 61 -4.97 8.54 2.73
C LEU A 61 -4.72 7.65 3.95
N PHE A 62 -4.50 6.35 3.74
CA PHE A 62 -4.18 5.41 4.82
C PHE A 62 -2.88 5.78 5.53
N VAL A 63 -1.82 6.11 4.77
CA VAL A 63 -0.54 6.54 5.35
C VAL A 63 -0.68 7.87 6.10
N LEU A 64 -1.44 8.83 5.56
CA LEU A 64 -1.68 10.12 6.23
C LEU A 64 -2.39 9.94 7.58
N VAL A 65 -3.43 9.09 7.62
CA VAL A 65 -4.13 8.79 8.87
C VAL A 65 -3.21 8.08 9.86
N ALA A 66 -2.40 7.13 9.38
CA ALA A 66 -1.43 6.44 10.23
C ALA A 66 -0.37 7.41 10.79
N ASP A 67 0.15 8.35 10.00
CA ASP A 67 1.13 9.36 10.44
C ASP A 67 0.50 10.30 11.48
N LEU A 68 -0.75 10.73 11.26
CA LEU A 68 -1.48 11.56 12.23
C LEU A 68 -1.66 10.84 13.57
N VAL A 69 -2.05 9.56 13.54
CA VAL A 69 -2.22 8.74 14.76
C VAL A 69 -0.89 8.53 15.47
N ALA A 70 0.19 8.26 14.71
CA ALA A 70 1.53 8.09 15.25
C ALA A 70 2.00 9.33 16.02
N ARG A 71 1.78 10.52 15.45
CA ARG A 71 2.19 11.80 16.05
C ARG A 71 1.32 12.24 17.24
N THR A 72 0.04 11.86 17.25
CA THR A 72 -0.91 12.35 18.26
C THR A 72 -0.99 11.47 19.50
N LEU A 73 -0.91 10.14 19.37
CA LEU A 73 -1.10 9.22 20.49
C LEU A 73 0.18 8.95 21.30
N PHE A 74 1.37 9.20 20.75
CA PHE A 74 2.63 8.72 21.34
C PHE A 74 3.60 9.81 21.76
N VAL A 75 3.13 11.03 22.07
CA VAL A 75 4.03 12.07 22.61
C VAL A 75 4.60 11.61 23.97
N PRO A 76 5.95 11.59 24.19
CA PRO A 76 7.04 12.20 23.41
C PRO A 76 7.86 11.22 22.55
N LEU A 77 7.43 9.97 22.38
CA LEU A 77 8.09 8.98 21.53
C LEU A 77 7.64 9.11 20.06
N ASP A 78 8.58 9.44 19.18
CA ASP A 78 8.36 9.38 17.73
C ASP A 78 8.32 7.92 17.24
N VAL A 79 7.12 7.34 17.20
CA VAL A 79 6.91 5.99 16.67
C VAL A 79 6.83 6.05 15.14
N PRO A 80 7.60 5.23 14.39
CA PRO A 80 7.54 5.22 12.94
C PRO A 80 6.15 4.84 12.42
N VAL A 81 5.65 5.57 11.41
CA VAL A 81 4.35 5.29 10.78
C VAL A 81 4.23 3.84 10.28
N GLY A 82 5.35 3.23 9.88
CA GLY A 82 5.43 1.83 9.46
C GLY A 82 4.88 0.85 10.51
N VAL A 83 5.08 1.13 11.80
CA VAL A 83 4.59 0.29 12.90
C VAL A 83 3.07 0.29 12.94
N PHE A 84 2.43 1.45 12.80
CA PHE A 84 0.96 1.54 12.74
C PHE A 84 0.40 0.87 11.52
N THR A 85 0.99 1.11 10.35
CA THR A 85 0.54 0.48 9.10
C THR A 85 0.66 -1.04 9.16
N ALA A 86 1.67 -1.58 9.83
CA ALA A 86 1.83 -3.02 10.04
C ALA A 86 0.85 -3.57 11.08
N ALA A 87 0.64 -2.84 12.19
CA ALA A 87 -0.30 -3.23 13.24
C ALA A 87 -1.74 -3.32 12.73
N VAL A 88 -2.13 -2.44 11.80
CA VAL A 88 -3.45 -2.47 11.16
C VAL A 88 -3.46 -3.43 9.95
N GLY A 89 -2.38 -3.46 9.18
CA GLY A 89 -2.31 -4.23 7.94
C GLY A 89 -2.22 -5.74 8.14
N ALA A 90 -1.50 -6.20 9.17
CA ALA A 90 -1.41 -7.61 9.50
C ALA A 90 -2.78 -8.27 9.81
N PRO A 91 -3.61 -7.74 10.74
CA PRO A 91 -4.93 -8.32 11.00
C PRO A 91 -5.88 -8.20 9.80
N PHE A 92 -5.81 -7.10 9.04
CA PHE A 92 -6.59 -6.97 7.81
C PHE A 92 -6.25 -8.07 6.80
N PHE A 93 -4.96 -8.34 6.60
CA PHE A 93 -4.50 -9.36 5.67
C PHE A 93 -4.89 -10.76 6.13
N ILE A 94 -4.78 -11.06 7.44
CA ILE A 94 -5.24 -12.33 8.02
C ILE A 94 -6.74 -12.52 7.81
N MET A 95 -7.56 -11.48 8.08
CA MET A 95 -9.00 -11.53 7.86
C MET A 95 -9.36 -11.77 6.39
N MET A 96 -8.67 -11.10 5.46
CA MET A 96 -8.85 -11.29 4.02
C MET A 96 -8.52 -12.74 3.60
N LEU A 97 -7.42 -13.29 4.10
CA LEU A 97 -6.97 -14.65 3.79
C LEU A 97 -7.95 -15.69 4.36
N TYR A 98 -8.41 -15.50 5.60
CA TYR A 98 -9.38 -16.39 6.24
C TYR A 98 -10.73 -16.40 5.50
N CYS A 99 -11.21 -15.23 5.06
CA CYS A 99 -12.45 -15.11 4.32
C CYS A 99 -12.36 -15.73 2.91
N SER A 100 -11.20 -15.62 2.25
CA SER A 100 -10.96 -16.22 0.94
C SER A 100 -10.86 -17.76 0.96
N ARG A 101 -10.72 -18.39 2.13
CA ARG A 101 -10.67 -19.86 2.27
C ARG A 101 -12.05 -20.51 2.45
N GLN A 102 -13.10 -19.72 2.62
CA GLN A 102 -14.48 -20.21 2.83
C GLN A 102 -15.33 -20.17 1.55
N GLY A 103 -14.70 -20.04 0.38
CA GLY A 103 -15.35 -20.10 -0.93
C GLY A 103 -14.77 -21.22 -1.78
#